data_AF-A0A367M505-F1
#
_entry.id   AF-A0A367M505-F1
#
_cell.length_a   1.000
_cell.length_b   1.000
_cell.length_c   1.000
_cell.angle_alpha   90.00
_cell.angle_beta   90.00
_cell.angle_gamma   90.00
#
_symmetry.space_group_name_H-M   'P 1'
#
loop_
_entity.id
_entity.type
_entity.pdbx_description
1 polymer ?
#
loop_
_entity_poly.entity_id
_entity_poly.type
_entity_poly.pdbx_seq_one_letter_code
_entity_poly.pdbx_strand_id
1 'polypeptide(L)'
;MSGWELQFRDPRRAWLVRLGVGALLLAVPLAFLGGRWSTGADAARSEADAQRQETLIGEQKAELERLRTEIEVLRSGERLSQQATEQSRQTIKLLEDQVFKQQQDIAFYKGVVAPASKADALEIRAFEVQGTDDPQRFRYKVMLSRLGRDDRKLDGRLKVRISGKLAR
;
A
#
# COMPACT_ATOMS: atom_id res chain seq x y z
N MET A 1 31.40 -72.36 92.14
CA MET A 1 31.96 -71.04 91.76
C MET A 1 31.06 -70.49 90.66
N SER A 2 30.08 -69.67 91.01
CA SER A 2 29.20 -68.99 90.06
C SER A 2 28.76 -67.68 90.70
N GLY A 3 29.44 -66.60 90.30
CA GLY A 3 29.13 -65.25 90.73
C GLY A 3 27.86 -64.78 90.04
N TRP A 4 26.84 -64.45 90.83
CA TRP A 4 25.63 -63.81 90.35
C TRP A 4 25.85 -62.30 90.40
N GLU A 5 26.17 -61.69 89.27
CA GLU A 5 26.11 -60.23 89.14
C GLU A 5 24.65 -59.80 89.06
N LEU A 6 24.15 -59.22 90.16
CA LEU A 6 22.86 -58.54 90.21
C LEU A 6 22.95 -57.21 89.46
N GLN A 7 22.60 -57.21 88.19
CA GLN A 7 22.35 -55.98 87.43
C GLN A 7 21.11 -55.28 88.00
N PHE A 8 21.32 -54.17 88.73
CA PHE A 8 20.25 -53.27 89.15
C PHE A 8 19.58 -52.66 87.92
N ARG A 9 18.46 -53.26 87.51
CA ARG A 9 17.64 -52.78 86.42
C ARG A 9 16.64 -51.75 86.93
N ASP A 10 16.98 -50.49 86.70
CA ASP A 10 16.24 -49.30 87.13
C ASP A 10 14.79 -49.28 86.59
N PRO A 11 13.75 -49.45 87.43
CA PRO A 11 12.37 -49.70 86.96
C PRO A 11 11.71 -48.47 86.31
N ARG A 12 12.18 -47.26 86.66
CA ARG A 12 11.70 -46.00 86.06
C ARG A 12 12.18 -45.85 84.62
N ARG A 13 13.44 -46.24 84.35
CA ARG A 13 13.99 -46.26 82.99
C ARG A 13 13.26 -47.26 82.10
N ALA A 14 12.87 -48.42 82.63
CA ALA A 14 12.14 -49.42 81.86
C ALA A 14 10.72 -48.95 81.44
N TRP A 15 10.02 -48.17 82.28
CA TRP A 15 8.70 -47.64 81.94
C TRP A 15 8.79 -46.48 80.93
N LEU A 16 9.77 -45.59 81.07
CA LEU A 16 10.02 -44.52 80.10
C LEU A 16 10.41 -45.06 78.72
N VAL A 17 11.23 -46.12 78.67
CA VAL A 17 11.58 -46.78 77.41
C VAL A 17 10.34 -47.40 76.75
N ARG A 18 9.44 -48.02 77.53
CA ARG A 18 8.19 -48.58 77.00
C ARG A 18 7.25 -47.52 76.46
N LEU A 19 7.12 -46.37 77.15
CA LEU A 19 6.35 -45.24 76.64
C LEU A 19 6.96 -44.64 75.37
N GLY A 20 8.28 -44.49 75.33
CA GLY A 20 8.99 -44.04 74.14
C GLY A 20 8.76 -44.97 72.94
N VAL A 21 8.81 -46.28 73.15
CA VAL A 21 8.53 -47.29 72.10
C VAL A 21 7.06 -47.24 71.66
N GLY A 22 6.12 -47.09 72.59
CA GLY A 22 4.70 -46.94 72.26
C GLY A 22 4.41 -45.67 71.45
N ALA A 23 5.01 -44.54 71.85
CA ALA A 23 4.89 -43.28 71.13
C ALA A 23 5.52 -43.36 69.72
N LEU A 24 6.68 -44.01 69.59
CA LEU A 24 7.33 -44.24 68.30
C LEU A 24 6.46 -45.11 67.38
N LEU A 25 5.86 -46.18 67.92
CA LEU A 25 4.96 -47.06 67.17
C LEU A 25 3.68 -46.35 66.70
N LEU A 26 3.18 -45.37 67.44
CA LEU A 26 2.03 -44.56 67.04
C LEU A 26 2.39 -43.41 66.09
N ALA A 27 3.61 -42.87 66.19
CA ALA A 27 4.06 -41.76 65.34
C ALA A 27 4.16 -42.16 63.86
N VAL A 28 4.63 -43.38 63.56
CA VAL A 28 4.77 -43.89 62.19
C VAL A 28 3.44 -43.94 61.41
N PRO A 29 2.35 -44.56 61.92
CA PRO A 29 1.07 -44.57 61.23
C PRO A 29 0.44 -43.17 61.16
N LEU A 30 0.59 -42.33 62.18
CA LEU A 30 0.10 -40.94 62.13
C LEU A 30 0.79 -40.11 61.04
N ALA A 31 2.11 -40.24 60.90
CA ALA A 31 2.87 -39.60 59.83
C ALA A 31 2.47 -40.14 58.45
N PHE A 32 2.23 -41.44 58.34
CA PHE A 32 1.78 -42.07 57.08
C PHE A 32 0.38 -41.61 56.66
N LEU A 33 -0.58 -41.54 57.58
CA LEU A 33 -1.93 -41.04 57.29
C LEU A 33 -1.92 -39.55 56.95
N GLY A 34 -1.13 -38.73 57.68
CA GLY A 34 -0.98 -37.30 57.41
C GLY A 34 -0.32 -37.04 56.05
N GLY A 35 0.72 -37.79 55.70
CA GLY A 35 1.40 -37.69 54.40
C GLY A 35 0.51 -38.07 53.22
N ARG A 36 -0.44 -39.01 53.42
CA ARG A 36 -1.42 -39.40 52.38
C ARG A 36 -2.45 -38.30 52.10
N TRP A 37 -2.82 -37.51 53.11
CA TRP A 37 -3.72 -36.37 52.93
C TRP A 37 -3.02 -35.18 52.25
N SER A 38 -1.75 -34.93 52.60
CA SER A 38 -0.98 -33.84 51.97
C SER A 38 -0.64 -34.14 50.51
N THR A 39 -0.23 -35.38 50.19
CA THR A 39 0.11 -35.78 48.81
C THR A 39 -1.07 -35.66 47.84
N GLY A 40 -2.31 -35.91 48.30
CA GLY A 40 -3.50 -35.68 47.47
C GLY A 40 -3.75 -34.21 47.14
N ALA A 41 -3.54 -33.32 48.12
CA ALA A 41 -3.68 -31.87 47.92
C ALA A 41 -2.58 -31.29 47.01
N ASP A 42 -1.34 -31.80 47.13
CA ASP A 42 -0.22 -31.38 46.29
C ASP A 42 -0.37 -31.90 44.86
N ALA A 43 -0.86 -33.12 44.67
CA ALA A 43 -1.18 -33.66 43.34
C ALA A 43 -2.27 -32.86 42.64
N ALA A 44 -3.36 -32.52 43.35
CA ALA A 44 -4.44 -31.71 42.79
C ALA A 44 -3.98 -30.28 42.42
N ARG A 45 -3.07 -29.69 43.20
CA ARG A 45 -2.46 -28.39 42.87
C ARG A 45 -1.56 -28.49 41.63
N SER A 46 -0.72 -29.51 41.56
CA SER A 46 0.14 -29.74 40.40
C SER A 46 -0.66 -29.95 39.11
N GLU A 47 -1.78 -30.67 39.18
CA GLU A 47 -2.66 -30.88 38.03
C GLU A 47 -3.37 -29.59 37.61
N ALA A 48 -3.85 -28.79 38.58
CA ALA A 48 -4.44 -27.49 38.30
C ALA A 48 -3.42 -26.51 37.68
N ASP A 49 -2.18 -26.51 38.16
CA ASP A 49 -1.11 -25.68 37.60
C ASP A 49 -0.71 -26.13 36.20
N ALA A 50 -0.64 -27.45 35.96
CA ALA A 50 -0.41 -28.01 34.62
C ALA A 50 -1.53 -27.60 33.64
N GLN A 51 -2.79 -27.70 34.05
CA GLN A 51 -3.93 -27.26 33.23
C GLN A 51 -3.88 -25.77 32.92
N ARG A 52 -3.57 -24.91 33.91
CA ARG A 52 -3.38 -23.47 33.66
C ARG A 52 -2.25 -23.21 32.67
N GLN A 53 -1.16 -23.95 32.79
CA GLN A 53 -0.03 -23.79 31.89
C GLN A 53 -0.39 -24.23 30.47
N GLU A 54 -1.14 -25.33 30.31
CA GLU A 54 -1.66 -25.75 29.01
C GLU A 54 -2.63 -24.73 28.40
N THR A 55 -3.53 -24.14 29.20
CA THR A 55 -4.44 -23.09 28.69
C THR A 55 -3.66 -21.86 28.23
N LEU A 56 -2.67 -21.41 29.01
CA LEU A 56 -1.82 -20.28 28.64
C LEU A 56 -1.03 -20.57 27.36
N ILE A 57 -0.49 -21.77 27.22
CA ILE A 57 0.19 -22.20 25.99
C ILE A 57 -0.78 -22.22 24.81
N GLY A 58 -2.02 -22.69 25.01
CA GLY A 58 -3.06 -22.69 24.00
C GLY A 58 -3.43 -21.29 23.53
N GLU A 59 -3.62 -20.35 24.45
CA GLU A 59 -3.89 -18.94 24.18
C GLU A 59 -2.73 -18.29 23.41
N GLN A 60 -1.49 -18.47 23.89
CA GLN A 60 -0.30 -17.94 23.22
C GLN A 60 -0.13 -18.51 21.81
N LYS A 61 -0.40 -19.80 21.60
CA LYS A 61 -0.38 -20.41 20.26
C LYS A 61 -1.45 -19.81 19.36
N ALA A 62 -2.66 -19.60 19.87
CA ALA A 62 -3.74 -18.98 19.10
C ALA A 62 -3.40 -17.53 18.73
N GLU A 63 -2.76 -16.79 19.63
CA GLU A 63 -2.28 -15.43 19.37
C GLU A 63 -1.16 -15.43 18.32
N LEU A 64 -0.18 -16.33 18.42
CA LEU A 64 0.88 -16.47 17.42
C LEU A 64 0.35 -16.79 16.03
N GLU A 65 -0.63 -17.69 15.91
CA GLU A 65 -1.26 -18.01 14.62
C GLU A 65 -2.04 -16.82 14.05
N ARG A 66 -2.72 -16.03 14.89
CA ARG A 66 -3.38 -14.78 14.47
C ARG A 66 -2.36 -13.76 13.94
N LEU A 67 -1.29 -13.49 14.69
CA LEU A 67 -0.24 -12.57 14.28
C LEU A 67 0.45 -13.04 12.99
N ARG A 68 0.68 -14.34 12.85
CA ARG A 68 1.28 -14.92 11.65
C ARG A 68 0.38 -14.72 10.43
N THR A 69 -0.93 -14.93 10.59
CA THR A 69 -1.92 -14.67 9.53
C THR A 69 -1.92 -13.20 9.13
N GLU A 70 -1.88 -12.29 10.09
CA GLU A 70 -1.84 -10.84 9.83
C GLU A 70 -0.57 -10.43 9.08
N ILE A 71 0.60 -10.95 9.48
CA ILE A 71 1.86 -10.72 8.78
C ILE A 71 1.80 -11.25 7.34
N GLU A 72 1.19 -12.40 7.12
CA GLU A 72 1.05 -12.97 5.78
C GLU A 72 0.15 -12.11 4.88
N VAL A 73 -0.96 -11.61 5.42
CA VAL A 73 -1.83 -10.63 4.76
C VAL A 73 -1.05 -9.34 4.44
N LEU A 74 -0.33 -8.77 5.41
CA LEU A 74 0.46 -7.55 5.20
C LEU A 74 1.55 -7.74 4.13
N ARG A 75 2.29 -8.84 4.18
CA ARG A 75 3.29 -9.18 3.17
C ARG A 75 2.68 -9.36 1.78
N SER A 76 1.49 -9.95 1.70
CA SER A 76 0.76 -10.05 0.43
C SER A 76 0.34 -8.68 -0.10
N GLY A 77 -0.10 -7.77 0.78
CA GLY A 77 -0.46 -6.40 0.44
C GLY A 77 0.72 -5.57 -0.04
N GLU A 78 1.89 -5.71 0.59
CA GLU A 78 3.10 -5.00 0.19
C GLU A 78 3.58 -5.43 -1.20
N ARG A 79 3.63 -6.74 -1.47
CA ARG A 79 3.99 -7.26 -2.80
C ARG A 79 3.00 -6.80 -3.88
N LEU A 80 1.71 -6.84 -3.57
CA LEU A 80 0.67 -6.36 -4.48
C LEU A 80 0.82 -4.85 -4.76
N SER A 81 1.12 -4.05 -3.73
CA SER A 81 1.36 -2.60 -3.86
C SER A 81 2.57 -2.30 -4.73
N GLN A 82 3.68 -3.03 -4.55
CA GLN A 82 4.87 -2.92 -5.40
C GLN A 82 4.55 -3.26 -6.86
N GLN A 83 3.82 -4.36 -7.09
CA GLN A 83 3.42 -4.76 -8.44
C GLN A 83 2.49 -3.73 -9.10
N ALA A 84 1.50 -3.20 -8.37
CA ALA A 84 0.60 -2.15 -8.87
C ALA A 84 1.35 -0.86 -9.21
N THR A 85 2.36 -0.51 -8.41
CA THR A 85 3.23 0.65 -8.66
C THR A 85 4.05 0.47 -9.93
N GLU A 86 4.68 -0.69 -10.12
CA GLU A 86 5.44 -1.00 -11.34
C GLU A 86 4.56 -1.03 -12.58
N GLN A 87 3.36 -1.62 -12.50
CA GLN A 87 2.39 -1.62 -13.59
C GLN A 87 1.92 -0.20 -13.94
N SER A 88 1.72 0.67 -12.94
CA SER A 88 1.36 2.07 -13.15
C SER A 88 2.50 2.83 -13.84
N ARG A 89 3.75 2.63 -13.40
CA ARG A 89 4.94 3.22 -14.05
C ARG A 89 5.07 2.79 -15.51
N GLN A 90 4.88 1.51 -15.82
CA GLN A 90 4.91 1.00 -17.19
C GLN A 90 3.81 1.62 -18.05
N THR A 91 2.61 1.79 -17.49
CA THR A 91 1.47 2.39 -18.19
C THR A 91 1.71 3.86 -18.49
N ILE A 92 2.25 4.62 -17.52
CA ILE A 92 2.64 6.03 -17.72
C ILE A 92 3.65 6.14 -18.85
N LYS A 93 4.71 5.32 -18.82
CA LYS A 93 5.74 5.31 -19.86
C LYS A 93 5.15 5.03 -21.25
N LEU A 94 4.24 4.05 -21.34
CA LEU A 94 3.58 3.69 -22.59
C LEU A 94 2.70 4.84 -23.13
N LEU A 95 1.99 5.53 -22.24
CA LEU A 95 1.20 6.71 -22.59
C LEU A 95 2.08 7.88 -23.03
N GLU A 96 3.20 8.13 -22.36
CA GLU A 96 4.17 9.16 -22.75
C GLU A 96 4.75 8.88 -24.15
N ASP A 97 5.12 7.62 -24.42
CA ASP A 97 5.59 7.21 -25.75
C ASP A 97 4.52 7.40 -26.83
N GLN A 98 3.24 7.12 -26.53
CA GLN A 98 2.13 7.37 -27.44
C GLN A 98 1.92 8.86 -27.70
N VAL A 99 1.96 9.69 -26.66
CA VAL A 99 1.86 11.14 -26.77
C VAL A 99 3.00 11.69 -27.61
N PHE A 100 4.23 11.23 -27.39
CA PHE A 100 5.39 11.63 -28.19
C PHE A 100 5.22 11.26 -29.67
N LYS A 101 4.79 10.03 -29.96
CA LYS A 101 4.48 9.61 -31.34
C LYS A 101 3.41 10.47 -31.99
N GLN A 102 2.30 10.73 -31.30
CA GLN A 102 1.23 11.58 -31.82
C GLN A 102 1.71 13.02 -32.08
N GLN A 103 2.54 13.58 -31.19
CA GLN A 103 3.15 14.89 -31.38
C GLN A 103 4.10 14.90 -32.58
N GLN A 104 4.89 13.84 -32.76
CA GLN A 104 5.77 13.65 -33.92
C GLN A 104 4.96 13.55 -35.21
N ASP A 105 3.85 12.81 -35.23
CA ASP A 105 2.96 12.68 -36.39
C ASP A 105 2.32 14.03 -36.76
N ILE A 106 1.88 14.81 -35.76
CA ILE A 106 1.36 16.17 -35.98
C ILE A 106 2.46 17.10 -36.50
N ALA A 107 3.68 17.02 -35.95
CA ALA A 107 4.81 17.83 -36.39
C ALA A 107 5.22 17.46 -37.81
N PHE A 108 5.22 16.18 -38.16
CA PHE A 108 5.46 15.66 -39.50
C PHE A 108 4.38 16.16 -40.47
N TYR A 109 3.09 16.04 -40.11
CA TYR A 109 2.00 16.54 -40.94
C TYR A 109 2.12 18.05 -41.17
N LYS A 110 2.42 18.84 -40.13
CA LYS A 110 2.69 20.27 -40.27
C LYS A 110 3.92 20.53 -41.15
N GLY A 111 4.99 19.75 -41.01
CA GLY A 111 6.22 19.90 -41.80
C GLY A 111 6.05 19.56 -43.28
N VAL A 112 5.22 18.57 -43.61
CA VAL A 112 4.96 18.13 -44.99
C VAL A 112 3.87 18.98 -45.66
N VAL A 113 2.84 19.39 -44.93
CA VAL A 113 1.68 20.12 -45.50
C VAL A 113 1.84 21.65 -45.42
N ALA A 114 2.70 22.19 -44.54
CA ALA A 114 2.83 23.64 -44.32
C ALA A 114 4.10 24.37 -44.81
N PRO A 115 4.95 23.89 -45.74
CA PRO A 115 5.94 24.78 -46.36
C PRO A 115 5.34 25.67 -47.47
N ALA A 116 4.23 25.27 -48.12
CA ALA A 116 3.79 25.90 -49.37
C ALA A 116 2.48 26.70 -49.30
N SER A 117 1.67 26.59 -48.24
CA SER A 117 0.31 27.16 -48.26
C SER A 117 0.13 28.49 -47.51
N LYS A 118 1.04 28.88 -46.60
CA LYS A 118 0.88 30.11 -45.79
C LYS A 118 1.93 31.19 -45.96
N ALA A 119 3.13 30.88 -46.44
CA ALA A 119 4.20 31.89 -46.59
C ALA A 119 3.95 32.89 -47.73
N ASP A 120 3.09 32.52 -48.69
CA ASP A 120 2.71 33.34 -49.85
C ASP A 120 1.23 33.73 -49.86
N ALA A 121 0.52 33.55 -48.75
CA ALA A 121 -0.89 33.92 -48.68
C ALA A 121 -1.04 35.45 -48.67
N LEU A 122 -1.68 35.99 -49.70
CA LEU A 122 -2.15 37.38 -49.76
C LEU A 122 -3.51 37.48 -49.05
N GLU A 123 -3.59 38.34 -48.05
CA GLU A 123 -4.80 38.64 -47.30
C GLU A 123 -5.37 39.99 -47.76
N ILE A 124 -6.70 40.06 -47.96
CA ILE A 124 -7.39 41.34 -48.23
C ILE A 124 -7.71 41.99 -46.88
N ARG A 125 -7.02 43.07 -46.52
CA ARG A 125 -7.23 43.81 -45.26
C ARG A 125 -8.44 44.71 -45.31
N ALA A 126 -8.66 45.34 -46.46
CA ALA A 126 -9.77 46.25 -46.66
C ALA A 126 -10.18 46.26 -48.14
N PHE A 127 -11.48 46.34 -48.36
CA PHE A 127 -12.08 46.54 -49.66
C PHE A 127 -13.16 47.61 -49.54
N GLU A 128 -12.92 48.77 -50.14
CA GLU A 128 -13.85 49.89 -50.16
C GLU A 128 -14.33 50.13 -51.59
N VAL A 129 -15.63 50.38 -51.75
CA VAL A 129 -16.25 50.78 -53.01
C VAL A 129 -17.06 52.04 -52.76
N GLN A 130 -16.81 53.07 -53.54
CA GLN A 130 -17.47 54.37 -53.47
C GLN A 130 -18.14 54.64 -54.82
N GLY A 131 -19.39 55.12 -54.77
CA GLY A 131 -20.04 55.68 -55.95
C GLY A 131 -19.32 56.94 -56.41
N THR A 132 -19.40 57.24 -57.70
CA THR A 132 -18.94 58.51 -58.26
C THR A 132 -20.14 59.33 -58.76
N ASP A 133 -19.90 60.53 -59.27
CA ASP A 133 -20.95 61.41 -59.81
C ASP A 133 -21.69 60.79 -61.01
N ASP A 134 -21.09 59.80 -61.66
CA ASP A 134 -21.73 58.98 -62.67
C ASP A 134 -22.31 57.71 -62.02
N PRO A 135 -23.63 57.46 -62.11
CA PRO A 135 -24.30 56.29 -61.55
C PRO A 135 -23.74 54.94 -62.02
N GLN A 136 -22.97 54.92 -63.12
CA GLN A 136 -22.37 53.70 -63.68
C GLN A 136 -20.86 53.57 -63.39
N ARG A 137 -20.26 54.53 -62.68
CA ARG A 137 -18.83 54.48 -62.32
C ARG A 137 -18.66 54.35 -60.80
N PHE A 138 -17.82 53.39 -60.43
CA PHE A 138 -17.46 53.12 -59.05
C PHE A 138 -15.95 53.23 -58.87
N ARG A 139 -15.54 53.91 -57.81
CA ARG A 139 -14.14 53.93 -57.36
C ARG A 139 -13.96 52.84 -56.32
N TYR A 140 -12.92 52.05 -56.45
CA TYR A 140 -12.61 51.01 -55.46
C TYR A 140 -11.19 51.19 -54.91
N LYS A 141 -10.99 50.76 -53.67
CA LYS A 141 -9.69 50.70 -53.00
C LYS A 141 -9.56 49.33 -52.36
N VAL A 142 -8.48 48.61 -52.72
CA VAL A 142 -8.16 47.29 -52.16
C VAL A 142 -6.84 47.39 -51.44
N MET A 143 -6.82 47.02 -50.16
CA MET A 143 -5.59 46.91 -49.37
C MET A 143 -5.25 45.43 -49.21
N LEU A 144 -4.10 45.03 -49.73
CA LEU A 144 -3.58 43.67 -49.63
C LEU A 144 -2.42 43.66 -48.63
N SER A 145 -2.38 42.66 -47.75
CA SER A 145 -1.23 42.38 -46.89
C SER A 145 -0.71 40.97 -47.14
N ARG A 146 0.60 40.80 -47.17
CA ARG A 146 1.23 39.48 -47.28
C ARG A 146 1.41 38.87 -45.89
N LEU A 147 1.08 37.59 -45.76
CA LEU A 147 1.36 36.82 -44.55
C LEU A 147 2.76 36.18 -44.66
N GLY A 148 3.84 36.92 -44.38
CA GLY A 148 5.20 36.39 -44.50
C GLY A 148 6.32 37.43 -44.35
N ARG A 149 7.57 36.96 -44.29
CA ARG A 149 8.80 37.77 -44.10
C ARG A 149 9.72 37.82 -45.33
N ASP A 150 9.20 37.51 -46.52
CA ASP A 150 10.00 37.58 -47.74
C ASP A 150 10.02 39.01 -48.33
N ASP A 151 11.22 39.57 -48.51
CA ASP A 151 11.49 40.94 -48.97
C ASP A 151 11.55 41.05 -50.51
N ARG A 152 11.18 39.98 -51.22
CA ARG A 152 11.09 39.97 -52.68
C ARG A 152 9.88 40.79 -53.16
N LYS A 153 10.12 41.62 -54.17
CA LYS A 153 9.06 42.37 -54.87
C LYS A 153 7.97 41.40 -55.37
N LEU A 154 6.73 41.70 -55.04
CA LEU A 154 5.56 40.96 -55.49
C LEU A 154 5.13 41.50 -56.86
N ASP A 155 5.40 40.76 -57.93
CA ASP A 155 4.87 41.05 -59.27
C ASP A 155 3.61 40.21 -59.53
N GLY A 156 2.50 40.87 -59.85
CA GLY A 156 1.22 40.19 -60.06
C GLY A 156 0.19 41.07 -60.76
N ARG A 157 -0.87 40.43 -61.28
CA ARG A 157 -2.01 41.12 -61.89
C ARG A 157 -3.25 40.93 -61.03
N LEU A 158 -3.77 42.02 -60.47
CA LEU A 158 -5.07 42.03 -59.81
C LEU A 158 -6.17 42.24 -60.85
N LYS A 159 -7.11 41.29 -60.95
CA LYS A 159 -8.35 41.47 -61.74
C LYS A 159 -9.52 41.63 -60.78
N VAL A 160 -10.10 42.83 -60.75
CA VAL A 160 -11.32 43.12 -59.99
C VAL A 160 -12.50 43.08 -60.95
N ARG A 161 -13.55 42.32 -60.62
CA ARG A 161 -14.82 42.33 -61.35
C ARG A 161 -15.93 42.72 -60.38
N ILE A 162 -16.54 43.87 -60.62
CA ILE A 162 -17.68 44.36 -59.84
C ILE A 162 -18.95 43.96 -60.59
N SER A 163 -19.83 43.22 -59.93
CA SER A 163 -21.15 42.90 -60.44
C SER A 163 -22.20 43.44 -59.48
N GLY A 164 -22.93 44.48 -59.90
CA GLY A 164 -24.09 45.00 -59.18
C GLY A 164 -25.39 44.44 -59.75
N LYS A 165 -26.44 44.41 -58.93
CA LYS A 165 -27.83 44.25 -59.39
C LYS A 165 -28.57 45.53 -59.01
N LEU A 166 -29.41 46.06 -59.91
CA LEU A 166 -30.33 47.13 -59.53
C LEU A 166 -31.26 46.55 -58.45
N ALA A 167 -31.22 47.10 -57.24
CA ALA A 167 -32.21 46.79 -56.22
C ALA A 167 -33.56 47.31 -56.74
N ARG A 168 -34.51 46.39 -56.92
CA ARG A 168 -35.89 46.70 -57.27
C ARG A 168 -36.62 47.25 -56.05
#